data_AF-X1KC34-F1
#
_entry.id   AF-X1KC34-F1
#
_cell.length_a   1.000
_cell.length_b   1.000
_cell.length_c   1.000
_cell.angle_alpha   90.00
_cell.angle_beta   90.00
_cell.angle_gamma   90.00
#
_symmetry.space_group_name_H-M   'P 1'
#
loop_
_entity.id
_entity.type
_entity.pdbx_description
1 polymer ?
#
loop_
_entity_poly.entity_id
_entity_poly.type
_entity_poly.pdbx_seq_one_letter_code
_entity_poly.pdbx_strand_id
1 'polypeptide(L)'
;ENLRKIRPPRDYNLMLAPAERKKSMFWALETVEEKPTVDKISAFLWRVNEIREFINNVYLSDVMRIAEKYGDYLEMGASGYRFLSYGAFNLDRNSIDQTKRSRLYKQGLADPALKLTDLEPERITEQVKNSWYEDEITNRHPSRGDTVPSENKSGGYSWIKAPRYDGEPCEVGPLARLAVGHSWGHPPVRDLVEKSLSGMK
;
A
#
# COMPACT_ATOMS: atom_id res chain seq x y z
N GLU A 1 -30.04 -9.59 21.66
CA GLU A 1 -31.16 -8.90 20.97
C GLU A 1 -30.85 -7.46 20.51
N ASN A 2 -30.05 -6.67 21.25
CA ASN A 2 -29.79 -5.25 20.92
C ASN A 2 -28.62 -4.94 19.94
N LEU A 3 -27.91 -5.93 19.40
CA LEU A 3 -26.85 -5.71 18.41
C LEU A 3 -27.37 -5.57 16.96
N ARG A 4 -28.64 -5.92 16.71
CA ARG A 4 -29.26 -5.92 15.36
C ARG A 4 -29.56 -4.54 14.76
N LYS A 5 -29.22 -3.44 15.46
CA LYS A 5 -29.56 -2.07 15.05
C LYS A 5 -28.33 -1.18 14.79
N ILE A 6 -27.12 -1.73 14.82
CA ILE A 6 -25.92 -0.97 14.49
C ILE A 6 -25.82 -0.89 12.97
N ARG A 7 -26.39 0.17 12.38
CA ARG A 7 -26.03 0.55 11.00
C ARG A 7 -24.62 1.15 11.07
N PRO A 8 -23.60 0.58 10.42
CA PRO A 8 -22.31 1.26 10.35
C PRO A 8 -22.53 2.61 9.64
N PRO A 9 -22.09 3.74 10.22
CA PRO A 9 -22.27 5.04 9.59
C PRO A 9 -21.61 5.03 8.20
N ARG A 10 -22.40 5.47 7.20
CA ARG A 10 -21.97 5.61 5.80
C ARG A 10 -20.92 6.69 5.59
N ASP A 11 -20.66 7.49 6.62
CA ASP A 11 -19.61 8.49 6.66
C ASP A 11 -18.65 8.15 7.80
N TYR A 12 -17.41 7.82 7.46
CA TYR A 12 -16.36 7.51 8.43
C TYR A 12 -16.11 8.68 9.40
N ASN A 13 -16.51 9.91 9.06
CA ASN A 13 -16.45 11.06 9.98
C ASN A 13 -17.47 11.00 11.13
N LEU A 14 -18.51 10.18 11.02
CA LEU A 14 -19.56 10.04 12.04
C LEU A 14 -19.28 8.95 13.09
N MET A 15 -18.22 8.12 12.91
CA MET A 15 -17.79 7.15 13.93
C MET A 15 -16.97 7.78 15.06
N LEU A 16 -16.50 9.02 14.89
CA LEU A 16 -15.68 9.70 15.89
C LEU A 16 -16.58 10.51 16.83
N ALA A 17 -16.40 10.32 18.13
CA ALA A 17 -17.09 11.11 19.14
C ALA A 17 -16.90 12.62 18.84
N PRO A 18 -17.93 13.48 18.97
CA PRO A 18 -17.85 14.90 18.62
C PRO A 18 -16.70 15.68 19.30
N ALA A 19 -16.17 15.16 20.42
CA ALA A 19 -15.08 15.75 21.19
C ALA A 19 -13.65 15.31 20.79
N GLU A 20 -13.50 14.35 19.87
CA GLU A 20 -12.18 13.83 19.45
C GLU A 20 -11.83 14.18 18.00
N ARG A 21 -12.34 15.31 17.48
CA ARG A 21 -11.80 15.93 16.24
C ARG A 21 -10.43 16.57 16.48
N LYS A 22 -9.47 15.80 16.97
CA LYS A 22 -8.08 15.99 16.54
C LYS A 22 -7.95 15.18 15.25
N LYS A 23 -8.32 15.81 14.12
CA LYS A 23 -7.66 15.48 12.83
C LYS A 23 -6.18 15.32 13.17
N SER A 24 -5.47 14.32 12.64
CA SER A 24 -4.00 14.40 12.66
C SER A 24 -3.65 15.78 12.12
N MET A 25 -3.16 16.65 13.01
CA MET A 25 -3.36 18.11 12.99
C MET A 25 -2.41 18.80 12.01
N PHE A 26 -2.34 18.27 10.78
CA PHE A 26 -1.35 18.64 9.78
C PHE A 26 -1.91 18.74 8.36
N TRP A 27 -3.09 18.17 8.09
CA TRP A 27 -3.67 18.17 6.75
C TRP A 27 -4.91 19.06 6.67
N ALA A 28 -4.75 20.26 6.09
CA ALA A 28 -5.84 20.98 5.44
C ALA A 28 -5.98 20.47 4.00
N LEU A 29 -7.16 20.67 3.40
CA LEU A 29 -7.53 20.15 2.08
C LEU A 29 -6.53 20.44 0.95
N GLU A 30 -5.62 21.39 1.13
CA GLU A 30 -4.68 21.81 0.07
C GLU A 30 -3.25 22.08 0.58
N THR A 31 -3.01 22.16 1.90
CA THR A 31 -1.72 22.61 2.44
C THR A 31 -1.38 22.00 3.80
N VAL A 32 -0.08 22.01 4.11
CA VAL A 32 0.44 21.77 5.45
C VAL A 32 0.32 23.08 6.22
N GLU A 33 -0.43 23.09 7.33
CA GLU A 33 -0.65 24.31 8.13
C GLU A 33 0.58 24.73 8.94
N GLU A 34 1.50 23.80 9.17
CA GLU A 34 2.72 24.02 9.94
C GLU A 34 3.79 24.76 9.13
N LYS A 35 4.22 25.92 9.64
CA LYS A 35 5.29 26.70 9.00
C LYS A 35 6.65 26.04 9.27
N PRO A 36 7.45 25.74 8.23
CA PRO A 36 8.78 25.18 8.40
C PRO A 36 9.72 26.26 8.95
N THR A 37 10.11 26.14 10.21
CA THR A 37 11.16 26.98 10.82
C THR A 37 12.51 26.26 10.77
N VAL A 38 13.61 27.02 10.83
CA VAL A 38 14.97 26.47 10.85
C VAL A 38 15.14 25.46 12.00
N ASP A 39 14.62 25.78 13.18
CA ASP A 39 14.70 24.89 14.34
C ASP A 39 13.93 23.58 14.12
N LYS A 40 12.72 23.65 13.55
CA LYS A 40 11.91 22.45 13.25
C LYS A 40 12.57 21.57 12.20
N ILE A 41 13.11 22.18 11.13
CA ILE A 41 13.84 21.46 10.09
C ILE A 41 15.08 20.78 10.69
N SER A 42 15.89 21.53 11.46
CA SER A 42 17.11 21.00 12.09
C SER A 42 16.80 19.84 13.05
N ALA A 43 15.78 20.02 13.89
CA ALA A 43 15.37 19.00 14.84
C ALA A 43 14.77 17.76 14.14
N PHE A 44 14.08 17.93 13.00
CA PHE A 44 13.62 16.81 12.17
C PHE A 44 14.79 16.07 11.53
N LEU A 45 15.74 16.79 10.91
CA LEU A 45 16.91 16.20 10.28
C LEU A 45 17.76 15.38 11.27
N TRP A 46 17.94 15.89 12.49
CA TRP A 46 18.65 15.17 13.54
C TRP A 46 17.98 13.82 13.86
N ARG A 47 16.66 13.80 14.09
CA ARG A 47 15.90 12.56 14.35
C ARG A 47 15.94 11.59 13.17
N VAL A 48 15.84 12.11 11.95
CA VAL A 48 15.93 11.28 10.74
C VAL A 48 17.31 10.63 10.63
N ASN A 49 18.38 11.35 10.95
CA ASN A 49 19.73 10.79 10.91
C ASN A 49 19.93 9.70 11.98
N GLU A 50 19.42 9.89 13.19
CA GLU A 50 19.43 8.85 14.23
C GLU A 50 18.72 7.57 13.75
N ILE A 51 17.53 7.71 13.15
CA ILE A 51 16.79 6.57 12.58
C ILE A 51 17.58 5.92 11.44
N ARG A 52 18.22 6.71 10.57
CA ARG A 52 19.03 6.18 9.46
C ARG A 52 20.25 5.42 9.98
N GLU A 53 20.90 5.90 11.02
CA GLU A 53 22.02 5.20 11.67
C GLU A 53 21.57 3.85 12.22
N PHE A 54 20.43 3.81 12.92
CA PHE A 54 19.86 2.55 13.40
C PHE A 54 19.52 1.59 12.25
N ILE A 55 18.87 2.10 11.18
CA ILE A 55 18.51 1.27 10.01
C ILE A 55 19.77 0.65 9.38
N ASN A 56 20.80 1.47 9.14
CA ASN A 56 21.99 1.04 8.41
C ASN A 56 22.91 0.14 9.24
N ASN A 57 23.03 0.41 10.54
CA ASN A 57 24.04 -0.25 11.38
C ASN A 57 23.47 -1.37 12.25
N VAL A 58 22.15 -1.45 12.43
CA VAL A 58 21.49 -2.48 13.25
C VAL A 58 20.47 -3.24 12.42
N TYR A 59 19.37 -2.59 12.03
CA TYR A 59 18.22 -3.29 11.45
C TYR A 59 18.56 -4.09 10.19
N LEU A 60 19.25 -3.48 9.22
CA LEU A 60 19.61 -4.18 7.99
C LEU A 60 20.58 -5.34 8.26
N SER A 61 21.56 -5.15 9.14
CA SER A 61 22.50 -6.22 9.52
C SER A 61 21.77 -7.41 10.14
N ASP A 62 20.83 -7.15 11.05
CA ASP A 62 20.05 -8.21 11.72
C ASP A 62 19.14 -8.95 10.73
N VAL A 63 18.46 -8.22 9.84
CA VAL A 63 17.61 -8.82 8.80
C VAL A 63 18.43 -9.73 7.88
N MET A 64 19.61 -9.29 7.44
CA MET A 64 20.48 -10.10 6.59
C MET A 64 20.95 -11.37 7.30
N ARG A 65 21.34 -11.26 8.57
CA ARG A 65 21.76 -12.41 9.39
C ARG A 65 20.62 -13.42 9.60
N ILE A 66 19.39 -12.95 9.77
CA ILE A 66 18.20 -13.82 9.86
C ILE A 66 17.93 -14.48 8.50
N ALA A 67 18.03 -13.73 7.40
CA ALA A 67 17.81 -14.26 6.05
C ALA A 67 18.83 -15.35 5.69
N GLU A 68 20.10 -15.18 6.03
CA GLU A 68 21.13 -16.22 5.87
C GLU A 68 20.81 -17.49 6.68
N LYS A 69 20.30 -17.32 7.90
CA LYS A 69 19.98 -18.43 8.79
C LYS A 69 18.75 -19.22 8.33
N TYR A 70 17.77 -18.55 7.74
CA TYR A 70 16.49 -19.11 7.28
C TYR A 70 16.34 -18.96 5.76
N GLY A 71 17.40 -19.29 5.01
CA GLY A 71 17.40 -19.19 3.55
C GLY A 71 16.35 -20.08 2.87
N ASP A 72 15.93 -21.16 3.52
CA ASP A 72 14.84 -22.04 3.10
C ASP A 72 13.49 -21.30 2.97
N TYR A 73 13.27 -20.25 3.76
CA TYR A 73 12.05 -19.44 3.68
C TYR A 73 11.98 -18.61 2.39
N LEU A 74 13.09 -18.41 1.67
CA LEU A 74 13.11 -17.70 0.39
C LEU A 74 12.36 -18.46 -0.71
N GLU A 75 12.19 -19.78 -0.56
CA GLU A 75 11.44 -20.63 -1.50
C GLU A 75 9.95 -20.75 -1.11
N MET A 76 9.52 -20.10 -0.03
CA MET A 76 8.17 -20.21 0.53
C MET A 76 7.41 -18.88 0.45
N GLY A 77 6.07 -18.97 0.38
CA GLY A 77 5.21 -17.79 0.51
C GLY A 77 5.12 -16.90 -0.73
N ALA A 78 5.68 -17.33 -1.87
CA ALA A 78 5.47 -16.65 -3.14
C ALA A 78 3.97 -16.64 -3.50
N SER A 79 3.40 -15.46 -3.74
CA SER A 79 1.99 -15.34 -4.08
C SER A 79 1.64 -15.95 -5.44
N GLY A 80 2.61 -15.99 -6.37
CA GLY A 80 2.40 -16.43 -7.77
C GLY A 80 1.54 -15.48 -8.59
N TYR A 81 1.09 -14.37 -8.00
CA TYR A 81 0.24 -13.37 -8.63
C TYR A 81 1.06 -12.15 -9.07
N ARG A 82 0.39 -11.22 -9.76
CA ARG A 82 1.01 -9.95 -10.15
C ARG A 82 1.23 -9.06 -8.92
N PHE A 83 2.35 -8.35 -8.92
CA PHE A 83 2.64 -7.25 -8.01
C PHE A 83 2.01 -5.97 -8.54
N LEU A 84 1.32 -5.20 -7.69
CA LEU A 84 0.72 -3.92 -8.04
C LEU A 84 1.26 -2.80 -7.15
N SER A 85 1.66 -1.69 -7.77
CA SER A 85 2.11 -0.47 -7.09
C SER A 85 1.44 0.77 -7.69
N TYR A 86 0.89 1.64 -6.84
CA TYR A 86 0.47 3.00 -7.24
C TYR A 86 1.66 3.99 -7.29
N GLY A 87 2.85 3.55 -6.93
CA GLY A 87 4.00 4.41 -6.70
C GLY A 87 3.89 5.23 -5.42
N ALA A 88 4.97 5.93 -5.08
CA ALA A 88 5.05 6.77 -3.89
C ALA A 88 6.10 7.86 -4.03
N PHE A 89 5.90 8.96 -3.30
CA PHE A 89 6.70 10.19 -3.31
C PHE A 89 6.74 10.86 -4.69
N ASN A 90 5.83 11.82 -4.89
CA ASN A 90 5.78 12.62 -6.11
C ASN A 90 7.02 13.51 -6.22
N LEU A 91 7.69 13.43 -7.37
CA LEU A 91 8.83 14.27 -7.73
C LEU A 91 8.38 15.51 -8.54
N ASP A 92 7.25 15.38 -9.24
CA ASP A 92 6.58 16.49 -9.90
C ASP A 92 5.31 16.88 -9.14
N ARG A 93 5.18 18.18 -8.84
CA ARG A 93 4.02 18.77 -8.15
C ARG A 93 2.98 19.33 -9.11
N ASN A 94 3.33 19.53 -10.38
CA ASN A 94 2.51 20.26 -11.34
C ASN A 94 1.53 19.36 -12.10
N SER A 95 1.87 18.09 -12.31
CA SER A 95 0.93 17.14 -12.92
C SER A 95 -0.26 16.89 -12.00
N ILE A 96 -1.49 17.09 -12.48
CA ILE A 96 -2.73 16.76 -11.76
C ILE A 96 -3.08 15.27 -11.96
N ASP A 97 -2.73 14.73 -13.12
CA ASP A 97 -3.02 13.35 -13.52
C ASP A 97 -2.16 12.36 -12.71
N GLN A 98 -2.79 11.68 -11.76
CA GLN A 98 -2.12 10.69 -10.90
C GLN A 98 -1.53 9.53 -11.70
N THR A 99 -2.05 9.24 -12.90
CA THR A 99 -1.57 8.13 -13.72
C THR A 99 -0.31 8.49 -14.52
N LYS A 100 0.14 9.75 -14.49
CA LYS A 100 1.34 10.19 -15.25
C LYS A 100 2.38 10.89 -14.38
N ARG A 101 2.14 10.99 -13.08
CA ARG A 101 3.06 11.67 -12.15
C ARG A 101 4.41 10.95 -12.09
N SER A 102 5.47 11.74 -12.19
CA SER A 102 6.82 11.28 -11.86
C SER A 102 6.92 11.04 -10.36
N ARG A 103 7.34 9.82 -9.97
CA ARG A 103 7.47 9.38 -8.59
C ARG A 103 8.81 8.68 -8.37
N LEU A 104 9.29 8.73 -7.12
CA LEU A 104 10.46 7.96 -6.68
C LEU A 104 10.18 6.47 -6.80
N TYR A 105 9.16 5.96 -6.11
CA TYR A 105 8.67 4.61 -6.36
C TYR A 105 7.72 4.62 -7.55
N LYS A 106 8.00 3.77 -8.54
CA LYS A 106 7.22 3.67 -9.77
C LYS A 106 5.87 3.02 -9.53
N GLN A 107 4.90 3.42 -10.35
CA GLN A 107 3.59 2.77 -10.43
C GLN A 107 3.61 1.73 -11.54
N GLY A 108 2.69 0.77 -11.50
CA GLY A 108 2.55 -0.25 -12.52
C GLY A 108 2.23 -1.61 -11.91
N LEU A 109 2.21 -2.61 -12.79
CA LEU A 109 2.15 -4.02 -12.43
C LEU A 109 3.40 -4.74 -12.91
N ALA A 110 3.87 -5.70 -12.12
CA ALA A 110 4.90 -6.65 -12.53
C ALA A 110 4.37 -8.07 -12.30
N ASP A 111 4.49 -8.94 -13.30
CA ASP A 111 4.19 -10.37 -13.10
C ASP A 111 5.35 -11.10 -12.37
N PRO A 112 5.19 -12.38 -11.98
CA PRO A 112 6.27 -13.13 -11.34
C PRO A 112 7.54 -13.27 -12.20
N ALA A 113 7.45 -13.09 -13.52
CA ALA A 113 8.59 -13.05 -14.43
C ALA A 113 9.17 -11.63 -14.58
N LEU A 114 8.73 -10.67 -13.74
CA LEU A 114 9.11 -9.26 -13.75
C LEU A 114 8.80 -8.55 -15.07
N LYS A 115 7.78 -9.01 -15.80
CA LYS A 115 7.26 -8.30 -16.97
C LYS A 115 6.40 -7.14 -16.51
N LEU A 116 6.81 -5.93 -16.92
CA LEU A 116 6.09 -4.70 -16.61
C LEU A 116 4.80 -4.57 -17.44
N THR A 117 3.74 -4.08 -16.81
CA THR A 117 2.52 -3.58 -17.45
C THR A 117 2.13 -2.26 -16.80
N ASP A 118 1.63 -1.32 -17.60
CA ASP A 118 1.13 -0.05 -17.07
C ASP A 118 -0.11 -0.25 -16.20
N LEU A 119 -0.26 0.62 -15.20
CA LEU A 119 -1.42 0.62 -14.34
C LEU A 119 -2.56 1.41 -14.98
N GLU A 120 -3.65 0.72 -15.31
CA GLU A 120 -4.94 1.31 -15.66
C GLU A 120 -5.92 1.17 -14.48
N PRO A 121 -6.24 2.25 -13.74
CA PRO A 121 -7.12 2.20 -12.56
C PRO A 121 -8.52 1.62 -12.83
N GLU A 122 -9.04 1.81 -14.04
CA GLU A 122 -10.38 1.40 -14.47
C GLU A 122 -10.58 -0.13 -14.41
N ARG A 123 -9.48 -0.89 -14.42
CA ARG A 123 -9.47 -2.36 -14.32
C ARG A 123 -9.60 -2.88 -12.89
N ILE A 124 -9.62 -1.98 -11.90
CA ILE A 124 -9.77 -2.34 -10.49
C ILE A 124 -11.25 -2.60 -10.19
N THR A 125 -11.55 -3.75 -9.60
CA THR A 125 -12.89 -4.11 -9.14
C THR A 125 -12.83 -4.69 -7.73
N GLU A 126 -13.95 -4.67 -7.00
CA GLU A 126 -14.07 -5.31 -5.69
C GLU A 126 -15.10 -6.45 -5.75
N GLN A 127 -14.67 -7.66 -5.43
CA GLN A 127 -15.56 -8.82 -5.27
C GLN A 127 -16.04 -8.95 -3.83
N VAL A 128 -17.26 -9.46 -3.64
CA VAL A 128 -17.82 -9.71 -2.30
C VAL A 128 -18.38 -11.11 -2.10
N LYS A 129 -18.19 -12.02 -3.07
CA LYS A 129 -18.75 -13.39 -3.05
C LYS A 129 -18.50 -14.12 -1.71
N ASN A 130 -17.29 -14.02 -1.17
CA ASN A 130 -16.91 -14.67 0.09
C ASN A 130 -16.73 -13.69 1.27
N SER A 131 -17.30 -12.49 1.13
CA SER A 131 -17.28 -11.46 2.18
C SER A 131 -18.70 -11.27 2.71
N TRP A 132 -18.85 -10.78 3.95
CA TRP A 132 -20.15 -10.50 4.59
C TRP A 132 -20.84 -9.26 4.01
N TYR A 133 -21.09 -9.25 2.71
CA TYR A 133 -21.85 -8.22 1.98
C TYR A 133 -22.79 -8.84 0.95
N GLU A 134 -23.86 -8.14 0.61
CA GLU A 134 -24.85 -8.56 -0.39
C GLU A 134 -24.20 -8.82 -1.78
N ASP A 135 -24.63 -9.86 -2.50
CA ASP A 135 -23.96 -10.32 -3.73
C ASP A 135 -24.11 -9.34 -4.90
N GLU A 136 -25.16 -8.51 -4.91
CA GLU A 136 -25.47 -7.54 -5.97
C GLU A 136 -24.39 -6.46 -6.14
N ILE A 137 -23.53 -6.28 -5.13
CA ILE A 137 -22.47 -5.26 -5.12
C ILE A 137 -21.10 -5.78 -5.60
N THR A 138 -21.02 -7.04 -6.04
CA THR A 138 -19.76 -7.67 -6.50
C THR A 138 -19.28 -7.12 -7.85
N ASN A 139 -17.97 -7.22 -8.11
CA ASN A 139 -17.29 -6.81 -9.36
C ASN A 139 -17.52 -5.33 -9.74
N ARG A 140 -17.70 -4.45 -8.76
CA ARG A 140 -17.84 -3.00 -9.00
C ARG A 140 -16.49 -2.31 -8.90
N HIS A 141 -16.25 -1.34 -9.78
CA HIS A 141 -15.14 -0.41 -9.63
C HIS A 141 -15.36 0.48 -8.39
N PRO A 142 -14.32 0.85 -7.61
CA PRO A 142 -14.48 1.62 -6.37
C PRO A 142 -15.27 2.93 -6.51
N SER A 143 -15.15 3.64 -7.65
CA SER A 143 -15.92 4.87 -7.92
C SER A 143 -17.44 4.66 -8.03
N ARG A 144 -17.88 3.41 -8.22
CA ARG A 144 -19.28 2.96 -8.22
C ARG A 144 -19.52 1.88 -7.16
N GLY A 145 -18.61 1.76 -6.20
CA GLY A 145 -18.65 0.76 -5.14
C GLY A 145 -19.82 1.01 -4.19
N ASP A 146 -20.28 -0.05 -3.56
CA ASP A 146 -21.31 0.00 -2.53
C ASP A 146 -20.87 -0.85 -1.33
N THR A 147 -21.51 -0.67 -0.18
CA THR A 147 -21.19 -1.39 1.07
C THR A 147 -22.47 -1.72 1.81
N VAL A 148 -23.01 -2.92 1.57
CA VAL A 148 -24.25 -3.41 2.16
C VAL A 148 -23.94 -4.68 2.97
N PRO A 149 -23.76 -4.58 4.31
CA PRO A 149 -23.39 -5.70 5.16
C PRO A 149 -24.42 -6.84 5.17
N SER A 150 -23.94 -8.09 5.20
CA SER A 150 -24.75 -9.31 5.27
C SER A 150 -24.05 -10.39 6.11
N GLU A 151 -24.18 -10.30 7.44
CA GLU A 151 -23.44 -11.12 8.42
C GLU A 151 -23.71 -12.63 8.31
N ASN A 152 -24.94 -13.01 7.94
CA ASN A 152 -25.36 -14.40 7.85
C ASN A 152 -25.27 -14.96 6.43
N LYS A 153 -24.59 -14.24 5.52
CA LYS A 153 -24.41 -14.69 4.14
C LYS A 153 -23.64 -16.01 4.11
N SER A 154 -24.25 -17.02 3.51
CA SER A 154 -23.63 -18.32 3.29
C SER A 154 -22.35 -18.17 2.45
N GLY A 155 -21.24 -18.77 2.89
CA GLY A 155 -19.93 -18.69 2.23
C GLY A 155 -19.14 -17.42 2.54
N GLY A 156 -19.72 -16.45 3.23
CA GLY A 156 -19.00 -15.30 3.77
C GLY A 156 -18.10 -15.70 4.93
N TYR A 157 -16.83 -15.31 4.90
CA TYR A 157 -15.86 -15.56 5.98
C TYR A 157 -15.07 -14.32 6.42
N SER A 158 -15.30 -13.16 5.80
CA SER A 158 -14.51 -11.96 6.05
C SER A 158 -15.31 -10.67 5.85
N TRP A 159 -14.97 -9.63 6.60
CA TRP A 159 -15.42 -8.26 6.37
C TRP A 159 -14.60 -7.53 5.32
N ILE A 160 -13.49 -8.11 4.87
CA ILE A 160 -12.66 -7.52 3.83
C ILE A 160 -13.24 -7.92 2.49
N LYS A 161 -13.52 -6.95 1.61
CA LYS A 161 -13.83 -7.20 0.20
C LYS A 161 -12.62 -7.82 -0.48
N ALA A 162 -12.81 -8.34 -1.69
CA ALA A 162 -11.76 -8.96 -2.47
C ALA A 162 -11.43 -8.10 -3.71
N PRO A 163 -10.55 -7.07 -3.58
CA PRO A 163 -10.06 -6.31 -4.72
C PRO A 163 -9.41 -7.21 -5.77
N ARG A 164 -9.62 -6.89 -7.04
CA ARG A 164 -9.08 -7.57 -8.21
C ARG A 164 -8.62 -6.55 -9.24
N TYR A 165 -7.59 -6.93 -10.00
CA TYR A 165 -7.15 -6.22 -11.20
C TYR A 165 -7.36 -7.15 -12.39
N ASP A 166 -8.18 -6.76 -13.37
CA ASP A 166 -8.60 -7.64 -14.47
C ASP A 166 -9.16 -8.99 -13.97
N GLY A 167 -9.90 -8.98 -12.86
CA GLY A 167 -10.47 -10.19 -12.26
C GLY A 167 -9.51 -11.05 -11.44
N GLU A 168 -8.21 -10.76 -11.46
CA GLU A 168 -7.17 -11.51 -10.74
C GLU A 168 -6.72 -10.81 -9.44
N PRO A 169 -6.31 -11.55 -8.40
CA PRO A 169 -5.69 -10.96 -7.22
C PRO A 169 -4.31 -10.37 -7.54
N CYS A 170 -3.88 -9.42 -6.73
CA CYS A 170 -2.54 -8.84 -6.82
C CYS A 170 -1.92 -8.71 -5.42
N GLU A 171 -0.61 -8.87 -5.36
CA GLU A 171 0.18 -8.54 -4.18
C GLU A 171 0.57 -7.06 -4.19
N VAL A 172 0.46 -6.39 -3.05
CA VAL A 172 0.81 -4.97 -2.89
C VAL A 172 1.77 -4.80 -1.72
N GLY A 173 2.43 -3.64 -1.62
CA GLY A 173 3.27 -3.31 -0.47
C GLY A 173 4.75 -3.14 -0.81
N PRO A 174 5.67 -3.35 0.14
CA PRO A 174 7.11 -3.13 -0.06
C PRO A 174 7.71 -3.97 -1.18
N LEU A 175 7.43 -5.28 -1.21
CA LEU A 175 7.94 -6.19 -2.24
C LEU A 175 7.43 -5.77 -3.63
N ALA A 176 6.13 -5.49 -3.75
CA ALA A 176 5.54 -5.02 -5.00
C ALA A 176 6.17 -3.71 -5.53
N ARG A 177 6.49 -2.76 -4.64
CA ARG A 177 7.19 -1.53 -5.02
C ARG A 177 8.59 -1.80 -5.57
N LEU A 178 9.33 -2.75 -4.98
CA LEU A 178 10.65 -3.15 -5.47
C LEU A 178 10.54 -3.92 -6.79
N ALA A 179 9.61 -4.87 -6.91
CA ALA A 179 9.40 -5.64 -8.14
C ALA A 179 9.02 -4.73 -9.32
N VAL A 180 8.06 -3.82 -9.13
CA VAL A 180 7.67 -2.84 -10.16
C VAL A 180 8.81 -1.88 -10.47
N GLY A 181 9.49 -1.33 -9.45
CA GLY A 181 10.64 -0.44 -9.65
C GLY A 181 11.80 -1.10 -10.39
N HIS A 182 12.08 -2.36 -10.09
CA HIS A 182 13.10 -3.17 -10.77
C HIS A 182 12.69 -3.46 -12.22
N SER A 183 11.42 -3.81 -12.47
CA SER A 183 10.88 -4.04 -13.82
C SER A 183 10.92 -2.80 -14.70
N TRP A 184 10.78 -1.61 -14.10
CA TRP A 184 11.01 -0.31 -14.75
C TRP A 184 12.49 0.01 -15.04
N GLY A 185 13.43 -0.79 -14.52
CA GLY A 185 14.86 -0.47 -14.56
C GLY A 185 15.22 0.77 -13.74
N HIS A 186 14.47 1.09 -12.68
CA HIS A 186 14.70 2.29 -11.88
C HIS A 186 16.01 2.17 -11.08
N PRO A 187 17.05 3.00 -11.33
CA PRO A 187 18.39 2.75 -10.81
C PRO A 187 18.48 2.62 -9.28
N PRO A 188 17.86 3.50 -8.47
CA PRO A 188 17.91 3.38 -7.01
C PRO A 188 17.34 2.05 -6.47
N VAL A 189 16.33 1.49 -7.15
CA VAL A 189 15.73 0.21 -6.76
C VAL A 189 16.57 -0.95 -7.25
N ARG A 190 17.03 -0.92 -8.51
CA ARG A 190 17.87 -1.97 -9.07
C ARG A 190 19.17 -2.11 -8.26
N ASP A 191 19.87 -1.02 -8.02
CA ASP A 191 21.15 -1.03 -7.32
C ASP A 191 20.98 -1.53 -5.86
N LEU A 192 19.86 -1.18 -5.21
CA LEU A 192 19.52 -1.69 -3.87
C LEU A 192 19.27 -3.21 -3.88
N VAL A 193 18.49 -3.70 -4.84
CA VAL A 193 18.17 -5.13 -4.97
C VAL A 193 19.44 -5.93 -5.27
N GLU A 194 20.22 -5.51 -6.25
CA GLU A 194 21.48 -6.16 -6.64
C GLU A 194 22.47 -6.21 -5.48
N LYS A 195 22.66 -5.07 -4.77
CA LYS A 195 23.53 -5.02 -3.59
C LYS A 195 23.06 -6.00 -2.51
N SER A 196 21.76 -6.04 -2.22
CA SER A 196 21.20 -6.90 -1.18
C SER A 196 21.36 -8.38 -1.53
N LEU A 197 21.04 -8.77 -2.77
CA LEU A 197 21.17 -10.15 -3.24
C LEU A 197 22.63 -10.60 -3.34
N SER A 198 23.56 -9.71 -3.70
CA SER A 198 24.99 -10.04 -3.74
C SER A 198 25.57 -10.39 -2.37
N GLY A 199 25.00 -9.83 -1.30
CA GLY A 199 25.41 -10.11 0.07
C GLY A 199 24.81 -11.39 0.67
N MET A 200 23.89 -12.07 -0.02
CA MET A 200 23.25 -13.32 0.43
C MET A 200 23.91 -14.59 -0.16
N LYS A 201 25.08 -14.47 -0.79
CA LYS A 201 25.81 -15.59 -1.40
C LYS A 201 26.81 -16.24 -0.45
#